data_AF-A0AAJ1RTI7-F1
#
_entry.id   AF-A0AAJ1RTI7-F1
#
_cell.length_a   1.000
_cell.length_b   1.000
_cell.length_c   1.000
_cell.angle_alpha   90.00
_cell.angle_beta   90.00
_cell.angle_gamma   90.00
#
_symmetry.space_group_name_H-M   'P 1'
#
loop_
_entity.id
_entity.type
_entity.pdbx_description
1 polymer ?
#
loop_
_entity_poly.entity_id
_entity_poly.type
_entity_poly.pdbx_seq_one_letter_code
_entity_poly.pdbx_strand_id
1 'polypeptide(L)'
;MRRIAMLQSFLMITTVLMCTVPSASADATETVIDEDVTWTGEQEIEGVVRILSGGQLTIDGTEVRMYTGSSIIVDSGGELTLNQASIVAKNLPTAIASMGYWDEINMSKFKVPGEGISGTFNVIMQAMEGYSYYGGAAHIAGESININGSSHTFSFADGTGDVWIGLTGYSTGAVTVASITIEFETGGSSTILGSDLESVNMRGAGEQEFTIEVEGEMSSSNSVISGGQIVINGTMSADDSDFDRVGPVILGNTGEIELLGESGFSGSLDDHDVRGGPDSVIYWGEDASSSGGLIDRWERRVSNQTIQVDADYVVLRITGIGPQEATQEIFSLGGSASVDSGRERVVEIGYSDGTIWTESATIEVVTYETGWNPESSGIGNYGGGPVALGWMQNTVLDSGTPFVEWESVEIVDGSSTKSIGQSMPILAQLANRGTAPALLYFTCDVLETGLEADIGGYQEVLIDAGESVEVSFGWRSSKIGDATLSCRILTPSQLVEDSAFGGGSMSTGLATWTEPVDEDSLPILPLLTAIIVGMGIAGMTMLRRGASDAIVETEEEGLSYSQDEN
;
A
#
# COMPACT_ATOMS: atom_id res chain seq x y z
N MET A 1 43.44 53.48 4.28
CA MET A 1 43.73 52.65 3.09
C MET A 1 44.60 51.41 3.33
N ARG A 2 45.26 51.22 4.50
CA ARG A 2 46.04 49.99 4.79
C ARG A 2 45.26 48.82 5.43
N ARG A 3 44.01 49.04 5.86
CA ARG A 3 43.16 48.00 6.50
C ARG A 3 42.15 47.33 5.56
N ILE A 4 41.94 47.86 4.35
CA ILE A 4 41.10 47.24 3.32
C ILE A 4 41.92 46.27 2.45
N ALA A 5 43.21 46.58 2.22
CA ALA A 5 44.13 45.70 1.50
C ALA A 5 44.41 44.38 2.26
N MET A 6 44.54 44.39 3.60
CA MET A 6 44.73 43.16 4.37
C MET A 6 43.51 42.23 4.37
N LEU A 7 42.29 42.77 4.30
CA LEU A 7 41.08 41.96 4.27
C LEU A 7 40.88 41.29 2.89
N GLN A 8 41.28 41.96 1.80
CA GLN A 8 41.31 41.35 0.46
C GLN A 8 42.43 40.32 0.29
N SER A 9 43.59 40.51 0.94
CA SER A 9 44.66 39.50 0.95
C SER A 9 44.30 38.26 1.79
N PHE A 10 43.54 38.42 2.88
CA PHE A 10 43.04 37.29 3.66
C PHE A 10 41.91 36.53 2.93
N LEU A 11 41.03 37.24 2.20
CA LEU A 11 39.98 36.60 1.40
C LEU A 11 40.52 35.84 0.17
N MET A 12 41.62 36.30 -0.45
CA MET A 12 42.27 35.59 -1.56
C MET A 12 43.14 34.40 -1.13
N ILE A 13 43.63 34.36 0.11
CA ILE A 13 44.39 33.20 0.62
C ILE A 13 43.44 32.11 1.17
N THR A 14 42.19 32.45 1.52
CA THR A 14 41.18 31.47 1.93
C THR A 14 40.47 30.80 0.74
N THR A 15 40.64 31.31 -0.49
CA THR A 15 40.06 30.75 -1.72
C THR A 15 41.00 29.78 -2.46
N VAL A 16 42.25 29.60 -2.00
CA VAL A 16 43.23 28.67 -2.58
C VAL A 16 43.54 27.48 -1.63
N LEU A 17 42.82 27.37 -0.51
CA LEU A 17 43.02 26.30 0.48
C LEU A 17 41.70 25.57 0.86
N MET A 18 40.88 25.27 -0.14
CA MET A 18 39.81 24.26 -0.07
C MET A 18 40.03 23.12 -1.09
N CYS A 19 41.27 22.92 -1.52
CA CYS A 19 41.66 21.68 -2.19
C CYS A 19 42.18 20.68 -1.15
N THR A 20 41.71 19.43 -1.30
CA THR A 20 42.04 18.20 -0.56
C THR A 20 41.29 18.04 0.76
N VAL A 21 40.42 17.04 0.91
CA VAL A 21 40.56 15.65 0.44
C VAL A 21 39.42 15.29 -0.52
N PRO A 22 39.68 14.87 -1.77
CA PRO A 22 38.78 13.90 -2.35
C PRO A 22 38.87 12.67 -1.45
N SER A 23 37.74 12.23 -0.90
CA SER A 23 37.59 10.81 -0.62
C SER A 23 37.91 10.15 -1.95
N ALA A 24 39.08 9.54 -2.08
CA ALA A 24 39.35 8.66 -3.20
C ALA A 24 38.42 7.45 -3.00
N SER A 25 37.16 7.55 -3.43
CA SER A 25 36.61 6.41 -4.13
C SER A 25 37.36 6.36 -5.44
N ALA A 26 37.87 5.18 -5.80
CA ALA A 26 38.38 4.98 -7.14
C ALA A 26 37.31 5.46 -8.11
N ASP A 27 37.58 6.51 -8.90
CA ASP A 27 36.77 6.81 -10.08
C ASP A 27 36.84 5.55 -10.93
N ALA A 28 35.72 4.81 -11.00
CA ALA A 28 35.55 3.84 -12.06
C ALA A 28 35.69 4.63 -13.36
N THR A 29 36.55 4.15 -14.27
CA THR A 29 36.70 4.73 -15.60
C THR A 29 35.33 4.77 -16.28
N GLU A 30 34.79 5.97 -16.50
CA GLU A 30 33.50 6.18 -17.17
C GLU A 30 33.74 6.59 -18.63
N THR A 31 33.14 5.85 -19.55
CA THR A 31 33.05 6.17 -20.98
C THR A 31 31.65 6.73 -21.25
N VAL A 32 31.57 7.94 -21.81
CA VAL A 32 30.30 8.62 -22.08
C VAL A 32 30.03 8.61 -23.59
N ILE A 33 28.82 8.20 -23.97
CA ILE A 33 28.31 8.20 -25.35
C ILE A 33 27.19 9.23 -25.44
N ASP A 34 27.44 10.36 -26.11
CA ASP A 34 26.50 11.46 -26.32
C ASP A 34 26.18 11.72 -27.80
N GLU A 35 26.68 10.85 -28.68
CA GLU A 35 26.48 10.83 -30.13
C GLU A 35 26.39 9.37 -30.64
N ASP A 36 26.22 9.19 -31.95
CA ASP A 36 26.16 7.87 -32.57
C ASP A 36 27.58 7.24 -32.63
N VAL A 37 27.75 6.12 -31.93
CA VAL A 37 29.00 5.37 -31.84
C VAL A 37 28.77 3.91 -32.22
N THR A 38 29.64 3.35 -33.05
CA THR A 38 29.61 1.93 -33.41
C THR A 38 30.92 1.25 -33.02
N TRP A 39 30.82 0.15 -32.27
CA TRP A 39 31.93 -0.75 -31.96
C TRP A 39 31.87 -1.99 -32.83
N THR A 40 32.91 -2.20 -33.61
CA THR A 40 33.04 -3.33 -34.55
C THR A 40 34.24 -4.23 -34.24
N GLY A 41 34.86 -4.06 -33.07
CA GLY A 41 36.03 -4.82 -32.65
C GLY A 41 35.99 -5.06 -31.16
N GLU A 42 36.71 -6.10 -30.72
CA GLU A 42 36.65 -6.58 -29.34
C GLU A 42 36.91 -5.46 -28.35
N GLN A 43 36.06 -5.36 -27.33
CA GLN A 43 36.21 -4.42 -26.23
C GLN A 43 36.40 -5.16 -24.91
N GLU A 44 37.16 -4.55 -24.00
CA GLU A 44 37.25 -4.96 -22.61
C GLU A 44 36.82 -3.77 -21.74
N ILE A 45 35.78 -3.96 -20.93
CA ILE A 45 35.22 -2.89 -20.11
C ILE A 45 35.58 -3.11 -18.65
N GLU A 46 36.47 -2.24 -18.15
CA GLU A 46 36.75 -2.05 -16.73
C GLU A 46 36.13 -0.70 -16.34
N GLY A 47 34.92 -0.69 -15.79
CA GLY A 47 34.21 0.53 -15.38
C GLY A 47 32.83 0.68 -16.01
N VAL A 48 32.41 1.93 -16.24
CA VAL A 48 31.04 2.27 -16.65
C VAL A 48 31.03 2.77 -18.09
N VAL A 49 30.07 2.31 -18.89
CA VAL A 49 29.72 2.92 -20.17
C VAL A 49 28.34 3.55 -20.02
N ARG A 50 28.25 4.87 -20.11
CA ARG A 50 26.99 5.61 -19.99
C ARG A 50 26.58 6.20 -21.33
N ILE A 51 25.41 5.81 -21.81
CA ILE A 51 24.78 6.32 -23.03
C ILE A 51 23.75 7.36 -22.61
N LEU A 52 24.02 8.63 -22.96
CA LEU A 52 23.18 9.76 -22.58
C LEU A 52 21.98 9.89 -23.52
N SER A 53 21.03 10.75 -23.12
CA SER A 53 19.91 11.14 -23.97
C SER A 53 20.38 11.67 -25.33
N GLY A 54 19.91 11.04 -26.41
CA GLY A 54 20.29 11.35 -27.79
C GLY A 54 21.60 10.69 -28.27
N GLY A 55 22.32 9.99 -27.40
CA GLY A 55 23.45 9.13 -27.77
C GLY A 55 22.98 7.73 -28.16
N GLN A 56 23.70 7.10 -29.09
CA GLN A 56 23.42 5.74 -29.55
C GLN A 56 24.72 4.93 -29.55
N LEU A 57 24.73 3.78 -28.87
CA LEU A 57 25.82 2.82 -28.97
C LEU A 57 25.36 1.58 -29.71
N THR A 58 25.96 1.30 -30.86
CA THR A 58 25.79 0.02 -31.57
C THR A 58 27.02 -0.86 -31.38
N ILE A 59 26.82 -2.08 -30.90
CA ILE A 59 27.84 -3.13 -30.87
C ILE A 59 27.50 -4.10 -32.00
N ASP A 60 28.39 -4.23 -32.98
CA ASP A 60 28.11 -4.92 -34.24
C ASP A 60 29.16 -5.99 -34.55
N GLY A 61 28.71 -7.26 -34.59
CA GLY A 61 29.53 -8.39 -35.03
C GLY A 61 30.77 -8.67 -34.16
N THR A 62 30.75 -8.27 -32.89
CA THR A 62 31.93 -8.33 -31.99
C THR A 62 31.58 -8.74 -30.57
N GLU A 63 32.58 -9.22 -29.82
CA GLU A 63 32.50 -9.50 -28.39
C GLU A 63 32.90 -8.27 -27.55
N VAL A 64 32.19 -8.06 -26.46
CA VAL A 64 32.52 -7.12 -25.37
C VAL A 64 32.66 -7.93 -24.09
N ARG A 65 33.85 -7.90 -23.51
CA ARG A 65 34.15 -8.59 -22.26
C ARG A 65 34.02 -7.65 -21.07
N MET A 66 33.11 -7.99 -20.16
CA MET A 66 32.77 -7.20 -18.99
C MET A 66 33.55 -7.69 -17.77
N TYR A 67 34.29 -6.80 -17.11
CA TYR A 67 34.99 -7.13 -15.86
C TYR A 67 34.05 -7.04 -14.65
N THR A 68 34.42 -7.72 -13.56
CA THR A 68 33.67 -7.66 -12.30
C THR A 68 33.41 -6.21 -11.85
N GLY A 69 32.15 -5.87 -11.60
CA GLY A 69 31.71 -4.54 -11.18
C GLY A 69 31.60 -3.50 -12.29
N SER A 70 31.75 -3.89 -13.56
CA SER A 70 31.50 -3.00 -14.70
C SER A 70 30.00 -2.85 -15.00
N SER A 71 29.64 -1.80 -15.74
CA SER A 71 28.26 -1.60 -16.15
C SER A 71 28.09 -0.87 -17.48
N ILE A 72 26.93 -1.10 -18.11
CA ILE A 72 26.41 -0.28 -19.20
C ILE A 72 25.13 0.38 -18.69
N ILE A 73 25.03 1.71 -18.78
CA ILE A 73 23.88 2.50 -18.34
C ILE A 73 23.33 3.22 -19.55
N VAL A 74 22.06 2.97 -19.88
CA VAL A 74 21.32 3.66 -20.94
C VAL A 74 20.37 4.65 -20.27
N ASP A 75 20.73 5.94 -20.27
CA ASP A 75 19.86 6.98 -19.71
C ASP A 75 18.60 7.17 -20.58
N SER A 76 17.57 7.80 -20.02
CA SER A 76 16.33 8.08 -20.75
C SER A 76 16.58 8.84 -22.06
N GLY A 77 16.10 8.28 -23.17
CA GLY A 77 16.32 8.78 -24.52
C GLY A 77 17.67 8.42 -25.16
N GLY A 78 18.51 7.63 -24.49
CA GLY A 78 19.67 6.95 -25.08
C GLY A 78 19.29 5.57 -25.63
N GLU A 79 20.13 5.03 -26.52
CA GLU A 79 19.87 3.75 -27.19
C GLU A 79 21.11 2.83 -27.18
N LEU A 80 20.92 1.58 -26.78
CA LEU A 80 21.89 0.49 -26.93
C LEU A 80 21.38 -0.51 -27.97
N THR A 81 22.16 -0.77 -29.02
CA THR A 81 21.86 -1.76 -30.06
C THR A 81 22.92 -2.86 -30.08
N LEU A 82 22.49 -4.11 -29.93
CA LEU A 82 23.32 -5.31 -30.13
C LEU A 82 22.93 -5.97 -31.44
N ASN A 83 23.86 -6.08 -32.38
CA ASN A 83 23.63 -6.75 -33.66
C ASN A 83 24.71 -7.80 -33.89
N GLN A 84 24.36 -9.09 -33.86
CA GLN A 84 25.32 -10.18 -33.96
C GLN A 84 26.48 -10.03 -32.97
N ALA A 85 26.20 -9.47 -31.79
CA ALA A 85 27.17 -9.12 -30.78
C ALA A 85 27.13 -10.08 -29.59
N SER A 86 28.19 -10.08 -28.80
CA SER A 86 28.27 -10.88 -27.57
C SER A 86 28.73 -10.01 -26.42
N ILE A 87 27.94 -9.92 -25.34
CA ILE A 87 28.36 -9.27 -24.08
C ILE A 87 28.56 -10.36 -23.05
N VAL A 88 29.80 -10.57 -22.61
CA VAL A 88 30.16 -11.73 -21.79
C VAL A 88 30.89 -11.28 -20.54
N ALA A 89 30.44 -11.78 -19.38
CA ALA A 89 31.18 -11.66 -18.14
C ALA A 89 32.54 -12.33 -18.25
N LYS A 90 33.60 -11.66 -17.79
CA LYS A 90 34.94 -12.24 -17.75
C LYS A 90 35.00 -13.52 -16.92
N ASN A 91 34.20 -13.59 -15.85
CA ASN A 91 34.07 -14.77 -14.99
C ASN A 91 32.60 -15.21 -14.98
N LEU A 92 32.21 -16.10 -15.88
CA LEU A 92 30.82 -16.58 -15.91
C LEU A 92 30.47 -17.37 -14.63
N PRO A 93 29.22 -17.29 -14.14
CA PRO A 93 28.71 -18.21 -13.11
C PRO A 93 28.88 -19.66 -13.56
N THR A 94 29.59 -20.48 -12.79
CA THR A 94 29.95 -21.87 -13.19
C THR A 94 29.26 -22.95 -12.36
N ALA A 95 28.49 -22.57 -11.33
CA ALA A 95 27.83 -23.50 -10.45
C ALA A 95 26.35 -23.65 -10.80
N ILE A 96 25.73 -24.68 -10.25
CA ILE A 96 24.28 -24.88 -10.26
C ILE A 96 23.78 -25.09 -8.83
N ALA A 97 22.51 -24.81 -8.57
CA ALA A 97 21.87 -24.98 -7.27
C ALA A 97 20.52 -25.69 -7.39
N SER A 98 20.20 -26.52 -6.40
CA SER A 98 18.88 -27.17 -6.33
C SER A 98 17.78 -26.19 -5.93
N MET A 99 16.55 -26.49 -6.34
CA MET A 99 15.35 -25.69 -6.09
C MET A 99 14.68 -25.99 -4.73
N GLY A 100 15.27 -26.88 -3.92
CA GLY A 100 14.80 -27.16 -2.55
C GLY A 100 13.61 -28.13 -2.43
N TYR A 101 13.10 -28.68 -3.54
CA TYR A 101 12.02 -29.68 -3.52
C TYR A 101 12.49 -31.06 -3.06
N TRP A 102 11.63 -31.76 -2.31
CA TRP A 102 11.93 -33.07 -1.72
C TRP A 102 11.17 -34.23 -2.37
N ASP A 103 10.13 -33.95 -3.16
CA ASP A 103 9.39 -34.98 -3.86
C ASP A 103 10.16 -35.50 -5.08
N GLU A 104 9.98 -36.78 -5.43
CA GLU A 104 10.77 -37.44 -6.47
C GLU A 104 10.62 -36.81 -7.87
N ILE A 105 9.46 -36.19 -8.13
CA ILE A 105 9.09 -35.59 -9.41
C ILE A 105 9.83 -34.26 -9.59
N ASN A 106 9.84 -33.42 -8.57
CA ASN A 106 10.41 -32.07 -8.63
C ASN A 106 11.85 -31.98 -8.11
N MET A 107 12.33 -33.01 -7.42
CA MET A 107 13.70 -33.05 -6.87
C MET A 107 14.72 -32.72 -7.95
N SER A 108 15.60 -31.78 -7.64
CA SER A 108 16.68 -31.38 -8.53
C SER A 108 17.73 -32.48 -8.67
N LYS A 109 18.19 -32.73 -9.89
CA LYS A 109 19.15 -33.81 -10.19
C LYS A 109 20.15 -33.35 -11.23
N PHE A 110 21.36 -33.90 -11.17
CA PHE A 110 22.35 -33.76 -12.24
C PHE A 110 22.89 -35.13 -12.66
N LYS A 111 23.36 -35.22 -13.90
CA LYS A 111 23.92 -36.46 -14.46
C LYS A 111 25.43 -36.47 -14.32
N VAL A 112 25.95 -37.55 -13.76
CA VAL A 112 27.36 -37.92 -13.80
C VAL A 112 27.58 -38.81 -15.03
N PRO A 113 28.44 -38.41 -15.99
CA PRO A 113 28.77 -39.26 -17.11
C PRO A 113 29.64 -40.43 -16.64
N GLY A 114 29.15 -41.64 -16.80
CA GLY A 114 29.84 -42.88 -16.43
C GLY A 114 29.99 -43.85 -17.60
N GLU A 115 29.28 -43.64 -18.70
CA GLU A 115 29.44 -44.45 -19.90
C GLU A 115 30.87 -44.38 -20.45
N GLY A 116 31.44 -45.55 -20.78
CA GLY A 116 32.77 -45.68 -21.35
C GLY A 116 33.94 -45.61 -20.35
N ILE A 117 33.67 -45.34 -19.07
CA ILE A 117 34.69 -45.45 -18.02
C ILE A 117 34.95 -46.93 -17.73
N SER A 118 36.23 -47.33 -17.78
CA SER A 118 36.67 -48.70 -17.45
C SER A 118 37.21 -48.76 -16.02
N GLY A 119 36.81 -49.79 -15.27
CA GLY A 119 37.18 -49.95 -13.87
C GLY A 119 36.29 -49.16 -12.92
N THR A 120 36.59 -49.26 -11.63
CA THR A 120 35.93 -48.46 -10.61
C THR A 120 36.31 -46.98 -10.74
N PHE A 121 35.43 -46.08 -10.32
CA PHE A 121 35.71 -44.66 -10.33
C PHE A 121 35.07 -43.95 -9.14
N ASN A 122 35.69 -42.85 -8.72
CA ASN A 122 35.16 -41.98 -7.69
C ASN A 122 34.70 -40.65 -8.30
N VAL A 123 33.67 -40.06 -7.73
CA VAL A 123 33.17 -38.73 -8.11
C VAL A 123 33.20 -37.84 -6.89
N ILE A 124 34.05 -36.83 -6.93
CA ILE A 124 34.16 -35.80 -5.90
C ILE A 124 33.28 -34.63 -6.32
N MET A 125 32.16 -34.46 -5.64
CA MET A 125 31.25 -33.33 -5.81
C MET A 125 31.70 -32.18 -4.90
N GLN A 126 31.90 -30.98 -5.45
CA GLN A 126 32.37 -29.79 -4.71
C GLN A 126 31.27 -28.74 -4.59
N ALA A 127 31.06 -28.23 -3.38
CA ALA A 127 30.14 -27.13 -3.13
C ALA A 127 30.77 -25.82 -3.62
N MET A 128 29.94 -24.79 -3.83
CA MET A 128 30.43 -23.43 -4.07
C MET A 128 31.29 -22.93 -2.90
N GLU A 129 32.20 -22.00 -3.19
CA GLU A 129 33.02 -21.38 -2.14
C GLU A 129 32.13 -20.72 -1.08
N GLY A 130 32.40 -21.01 0.20
CA GLY A 130 31.58 -20.55 1.33
C GLY A 130 30.34 -21.40 1.63
N TYR A 131 29.97 -22.34 0.76
CA TYR A 131 28.84 -23.25 0.96
C TYR A 131 29.27 -24.60 1.55
N SER A 132 28.28 -25.33 2.09
CA SER A 132 28.48 -26.64 2.72
C SER A 132 27.26 -27.53 2.49
N TYR A 133 27.51 -28.83 2.36
CA TYR A 133 26.49 -29.87 2.28
C TYR A 133 25.89 -30.24 3.64
N TYR A 134 26.19 -29.51 4.70
CA TYR A 134 25.70 -29.81 6.04
C TYR A 134 24.17 -29.93 6.07
N GLY A 135 23.68 -31.10 6.50
CA GLY A 135 22.24 -31.39 6.59
C GLY A 135 21.57 -31.75 5.26
N GLY A 136 22.32 -31.84 4.17
CA GLY A 136 21.83 -32.30 2.87
C GLY A 136 21.89 -33.82 2.69
N ALA A 137 21.18 -34.29 1.67
CA ALA A 137 21.24 -35.68 1.20
C ALA A 137 21.33 -35.75 -0.33
N ALA A 138 22.04 -36.77 -0.81
CA ALA A 138 22.10 -37.17 -2.20
C ALA A 138 21.29 -38.45 -2.42
N HIS A 139 20.57 -38.54 -3.53
CA HIS A 139 19.67 -39.65 -3.84
C HIS A 139 20.13 -40.36 -5.11
N ILE A 140 20.49 -41.64 -5.00
CA ILE A 140 21.05 -42.44 -6.10
C ILE A 140 20.35 -43.80 -6.10
N ALA A 141 19.75 -44.18 -7.23
CA ALA A 141 19.07 -45.48 -7.39
C ALA A 141 18.04 -45.82 -6.28
N GLY A 142 17.37 -44.80 -5.73
CA GLY A 142 16.38 -44.94 -4.65
C GLY A 142 16.98 -45.00 -3.23
N GLU A 143 18.30 -44.94 -3.09
CA GLU A 143 18.97 -44.82 -1.80
C GLU A 143 19.29 -43.36 -1.47
N SER A 144 19.10 -42.98 -0.20
CA SER A 144 19.42 -41.66 0.33
C SER A 144 20.74 -41.71 1.11
N ILE A 145 21.70 -40.88 0.71
CA ILE A 145 23.06 -40.80 1.26
C ILE A 145 23.22 -39.43 1.91
N ASN A 146 23.54 -39.39 3.20
CA ASN A 146 23.82 -38.14 3.88
C ASN A 146 25.13 -37.54 3.35
N ILE A 147 25.08 -36.28 2.94
CA ILE A 147 26.24 -35.50 2.49
C ILE A 147 26.60 -34.45 3.55
N ASN A 148 27.87 -34.03 3.61
CA ASN A 148 28.34 -33.04 4.58
C ASN A 148 29.69 -32.44 4.14
N GLY A 149 30.05 -31.27 4.66
CA GLY A 149 31.30 -30.58 4.35
C GLY A 149 31.22 -29.83 3.01
N SER A 150 32.36 -29.30 2.55
CA SER A 150 32.47 -28.59 1.27
C SER A 150 32.66 -29.53 0.07
N SER A 151 32.85 -30.82 0.30
CA SER A 151 32.93 -31.84 -0.75
C SER A 151 32.36 -33.18 -0.27
N HIS A 152 31.90 -33.99 -1.21
CA HIS A 152 31.46 -35.36 -0.95
C HIS A 152 31.97 -36.30 -2.06
N THR A 153 32.32 -37.54 -1.70
CA THR A 153 32.85 -38.52 -2.66
C THR A 153 31.88 -39.69 -2.79
N PHE A 154 31.42 -39.95 -4.02
CA PHE A 154 30.68 -41.13 -4.40
C PHE A 154 31.63 -42.14 -5.06
N SER A 155 31.43 -43.44 -4.79
CA SER A 155 32.22 -44.52 -5.40
C SER A 155 31.32 -45.40 -6.24
N PHE A 156 31.70 -45.62 -7.49
CA PHE A 156 30.93 -46.39 -8.46
C PHE A 156 31.71 -47.61 -8.93
N ALA A 157 30.99 -48.71 -9.15
CA ALA A 157 31.56 -49.96 -9.63
C ALA A 157 31.88 -49.90 -11.13
N ASP A 158 32.75 -50.78 -11.60
CA ASP A 158 33.00 -50.96 -13.03
C ASP A 158 31.70 -51.26 -13.78
N GLY A 159 31.49 -50.58 -14.91
CA GLY A 159 30.30 -50.72 -15.74
C GLY A 159 29.03 -50.03 -15.21
N THR A 160 29.09 -49.13 -14.22
CA THR A 160 27.91 -48.43 -13.68
C THR A 160 27.14 -47.58 -14.71
N GLY A 161 27.81 -47.10 -15.77
CA GLY A 161 27.19 -46.20 -16.77
C GLY A 161 26.83 -44.83 -16.18
N ASP A 162 26.03 -44.05 -16.89
CA ASP A 162 25.57 -42.72 -16.45
C ASP A 162 24.69 -42.80 -15.20
N VAL A 163 24.90 -41.88 -14.26
CA VAL A 163 24.19 -41.86 -12.97
C VAL A 163 23.55 -40.51 -12.73
N TRP A 164 22.26 -40.51 -12.40
CA TRP A 164 21.57 -39.33 -11.89
C TRP A 164 21.69 -39.23 -10.37
N ILE A 165 22.17 -38.09 -9.89
CA ILE A 165 22.27 -37.79 -8.46
C ILE A 165 21.23 -36.71 -8.14
N GLY A 166 20.22 -37.07 -7.36
CA GLY A 166 19.24 -36.12 -6.83
C GLY A 166 19.73 -35.45 -5.55
N LEU A 167 19.33 -34.21 -5.30
CA LEU A 167 19.80 -33.42 -4.15
C LEU A 167 18.65 -32.83 -3.36
N THR A 168 18.69 -33.00 -2.03
CA THR A 168 17.77 -32.35 -1.09
C THR A 168 18.56 -31.66 0.02
N GLY A 169 18.34 -30.37 0.23
CA GLY A 169 18.94 -29.65 1.36
C GLY A 169 18.09 -29.73 2.63
N TYR A 170 18.63 -29.24 3.74
CA TYR A 170 17.90 -29.15 5.00
C TYR A 170 16.70 -28.20 4.88
N SER A 171 15.52 -28.64 5.33
CA SER A 171 14.24 -27.97 5.10
C SER A 171 13.98 -27.68 3.62
N THR A 172 14.20 -26.45 3.16
CA THR A 172 14.03 -26.02 1.76
C THR A 172 15.30 -25.36 1.21
N GLY A 173 16.43 -25.55 1.90
CA GLY A 173 17.70 -24.98 1.49
C GLY A 173 18.20 -25.56 0.16
N ALA A 174 18.76 -24.71 -0.68
CA ALA A 174 19.41 -25.12 -1.91
C ALA A 174 20.74 -25.85 -1.62
N VAL A 175 21.04 -26.87 -2.42
CA VAL A 175 22.34 -27.56 -2.46
C VAL A 175 23.07 -27.12 -3.72
N THR A 176 24.27 -26.59 -3.57
CA THR A 176 25.07 -26.08 -4.70
C THR A 176 26.08 -27.10 -5.20
N VAL A 177 26.30 -27.15 -6.51
CA VAL A 177 27.34 -27.95 -7.15
C VAL A 177 28.19 -27.01 -7.98
N ALA A 178 29.41 -26.72 -7.51
CA ALA A 178 30.37 -25.93 -8.26
C ALA A 178 31.05 -26.76 -9.36
N SER A 179 31.38 -28.01 -9.04
CA SER A 179 31.94 -28.95 -10.00
C SER A 179 31.82 -30.38 -9.50
N ILE A 180 31.99 -31.32 -10.42
CA ILE A 180 32.33 -32.70 -10.10
C ILE A 180 33.71 -33.03 -10.66
N THR A 181 34.49 -33.82 -9.91
CA THR A 181 35.75 -34.39 -10.39
C THR A 181 35.66 -35.91 -10.37
N ILE A 182 35.77 -36.52 -11.55
CA ILE A 182 35.76 -37.96 -11.74
C ILE A 182 37.21 -38.46 -11.69
N GLU A 183 37.53 -39.33 -10.74
CA GLU A 183 38.84 -39.97 -10.58
C GLU A 183 38.78 -41.42 -11.05
N PHE A 184 39.65 -41.78 -12.00
CA PHE A 184 39.67 -43.10 -12.62
C PHE A 184 40.63 -44.07 -11.89
N GLU A 185 40.25 -45.34 -11.75
CA GLU A 185 41.12 -46.37 -11.16
C GLU A 185 42.47 -46.51 -11.91
N THR A 186 42.47 -46.32 -13.23
CA THR A 186 43.69 -46.36 -14.06
C THR A 186 44.63 -45.17 -13.85
N GLY A 187 44.24 -44.20 -13.03
CA GLY A 187 44.91 -42.92 -12.83
C GLY A 187 44.39 -41.82 -13.75
N GLY A 188 44.48 -40.58 -13.28
CA GLY A 188 43.94 -39.39 -13.95
C GLY A 188 42.59 -38.95 -13.38
N SER A 189 42.16 -37.77 -13.77
CA SER A 189 40.85 -37.22 -13.41
C SER A 189 40.30 -36.30 -14.50
N SER A 190 38.99 -36.09 -14.47
CA SER A 190 38.29 -35.11 -15.30
C SER A 190 37.36 -34.28 -14.42
N THR A 191 37.38 -32.96 -14.59
CA THR A 191 36.52 -32.04 -13.86
C THR A 191 35.50 -31.43 -14.81
N ILE A 192 34.23 -31.42 -14.39
CA ILE A 192 33.10 -30.82 -15.10
C ILE A 192 32.51 -29.75 -14.18
N LEU A 193 32.33 -28.54 -14.70
CA LEU A 193 31.71 -27.44 -13.95
C LEU A 193 30.22 -27.73 -13.74
N GLY A 194 29.65 -27.17 -12.67
CA GLY A 194 28.23 -27.30 -12.37
C GLY A 194 27.34 -26.88 -13.54
N SER A 195 27.65 -25.74 -14.16
CA SER A 195 26.95 -25.18 -15.32
C SER A 195 26.98 -26.07 -16.55
N ASP A 196 27.98 -26.95 -16.65
CA ASP A 196 28.18 -27.82 -17.82
C ASP A 196 27.55 -29.21 -17.61
N LEU A 197 26.95 -29.45 -16.44
CA LEU A 197 26.25 -30.69 -16.13
C LEU A 197 24.86 -30.69 -16.75
N GLU A 198 24.51 -31.79 -17.41
CA GLU A 198 23.12 -32.08 -17.72
C GLU A 198 22.34 -32.19 -16.41
N SER A 199 21.30 -31.37 -16.28
CA SER A 199 20.56 -31.22 -15.03
C SER A 199 19.06 -31.08 -15.26
N VAL A 200 18.31 -31.36 -14.20
CA VAL A 200 16.85 -31.24 -14.14
C VAL A 200 16.51 -30.45 -12.89
N ASN A 201 15.66 -29.43 -13.04
CA ASN A 201 15.19 -28.56 -11.95
C ASN A 201 16.34 -27.98 -11.12
N MET A 202 17.44 -27.61 -11.77
CA MET A 202 18.55 -26.88 -11.17
C MET A 202 18.60 -25.49 -11.79
N ARG A 203 18.85 -24.47 -10.98
CA ARG A 203 19.16 -23.12 -11.46
C ARG A 203 20.66 -22.91 -11.55
N GLY A 204 21.10 -21.93 -12.33
CA GLY A 204 22.47 -21.45 -12.26
C GLY A 204 22.78 -20.87 -10.88
N ALA A 205 24.06 -20.84 -10.52
CA ALA A 205 24.51 -20.26 -9.26
C ALA A 205 25.89 -19.61 -9.40
N GLY A 206 26.04 -18.46 -8.74
CA GLY A 206 27.22 -17.61 -8.81
C GLY A 206 26.85 -16.14 -8.71
N GLU A 207 27.84 -15.27 -8.77
CA GLU A 207 27.64 -13.83 -8.78
C GLU A 207 27.49 -13.33 -10.22
N GLN A 208 26.60 -12.36 -10.42
CA GLN A 208 26.53 -11.61 -11.69
C GLN A 208 27.66 -10.59 -11.70
N GLU A 209 28.51 -10.62 -12.72
CA GLU A 209 29.76 -9.86 -12.70
C GLU A 209 29.62 -8.42 -13.20
N PHE A 210 28.57 -8.11 -13.96
CA PHE A 210 28.32 -6.78 -14.51
C PHE A 210 26.82 -6.48 -14.57
N THR A 211 26.48 -5.20 -14.76
CA THR A 211 25.08 -4.77 -14.92
C THR A 211 24.83 -4.07 -16.26
N ILE A 212 23.64 -4.24 -16.82
CA ILE A 212 23.08 -3.40 -17.87
C ILE A 212 21.82 -2.75 -17.31
N GLU A 213 21.82 -1.42 -17.21
CA GLU A 213 20.70 -0.63 -16.70
C GLU A 213 20.09 0.18 -17.84
N VAL A 214 18.79 0.03 -18.09
CA VAL A 214 18.11 0.62 -19.24
C VAL A 214 16.94 1.49 -18.80
N GLU A 215 17.14 2.81 -18.77
CA GLU A 215 16.08 3.83 -18.66
C GLU A 215 15.61 4.31 -20.04
N GLY A 216 16.46 4.16 -21.06
CA GLY A 216 16.16 4.44 -22.47
C GLY A 216 15.66 3.20 -23.22
N GLU A 217 16.31 2.89 -24.34
CA GLU A 217 15.94 1.75 -25.20
C GLU A 217 17.12 0.80 -25.38
N MET A 218 16.84 -0.49 -25.34
CA MET A 218 17.79 -1.54 -25.69
C MET A 218 17.20 -2.44 -26.78
N SER A 219 17.93 -2.67 -27.86
CA SER A 219 17.58 -3.65 -28.88
C SER A 219 18.67 -4.68 -29.03
N SER A 220 18.29 -5.96 -29.14
CA SER A 220 19.20 -7.08 -29.35
C SER A 220 18.71 -7.92 -30.52
N SER A 221 19.59 -8.18 -31.49
CA SER A 221 19.29 -9.02 -32.66
C SER A 221 20.42 -10.02 -32.86
N ASN A 222 20.08 -11.31 -32.92
CA ASN A 222 21.05 -12.39 -33.18
C ASN A 222 22.28 -12.33 -32.24
N SER A 223 22.07 -11.90 -31.00
CA SER A 223 23.14 -11.55 -30.06
C SER A 223 23.07 -12.40 -28.79
N VAL A 224 24.16 -12.39 -28.03
CA VAL A 224 24.29 -13.17 -26.78
C VAL A 224 24.64 -12.24 -25.63
N ILE A 225 24.00 -12.42 -24.48
CA ILE A 225 24.39 -11.80 -23.22
C ILE A 225 24.60 -12.90 -22.18
N SER A 226 25.76 -12.90 -21.50
CA SER A 226 26.10 -13.98 -20.59
C SER A 226 26.69 -13.49 -19.25
N GLY A 227 26.09 -13.94 -18.14
CA GLY A 227 26.60 -13.75 -16.77
C GLY A 227 26.46 -12.36 -16.16
N GLY A 228 25.67 -11.47 -16.78
CA GLY A 228 25.36 -10.14 -16.25
C GLY A 228 23.95 -10.06 -15.66
N GLN A 229 23.69 -9.00 -14.90
CA GLN A 229 22.34 -8.60 -14.48
C GLN A 229 21.79 -7.56 -15.47
N ILE A 230 20.53 -7.70 -15.85
CA ILE A 230 19.84 -6.70 -16.68
C ILE A 230 18.70 -6.10 -15.87
N VAL A 231 18.62 -4.76 -15.85
CA VAL A 231 17.56 -3.98 -15.20
C VAL A 231 16.94 -3.04 -16.22
N ILE A 232 15.63 -3.14 -16.43
CA ILE A 232 14.88 -2.37 -17.44
C ILE A 232 13.81 -1.52 -16.77
N ASN A 233 13.96 -0.19 -16.84
CA ASN A 233 12.92 0.79 -16.49
C ASN A 233 12.34 1.50 -17.73
N GLY A 234 13.08 1.49 -18.84
CA GLY A 234 12.63 1.87 -20.17
C GLY A 234 12.12 0.67 -20.95
N THR A 235 12.65 0.44 -22.15
CA THR A 235 12.21 -0.66 -23.03
C THR A 235 13.37 -1.52 -23.51
N MET A 236 13.11 -2.82 -23.64
CA MET A 236 14.01 -3.79 -24.23
C MET A 236 13.28 -4.65 -25.25
N SER A 237 13.83 -4.80 -26.45
CA SER A 237 13.35 -5.76 -27.46
C SER A 237 14.49 -6.67 -27.89
N ALA A 238 14.24 -7.97 -27.93
CA ALA A 238 15.21 -8.98 -28.31
C ALA A 238 14.62 -9.88 -29.40
N ASP A 239 15.36 -10.07 -30.50
CA ASP A 239 15.00 -10.92 -31.62
C ASP A 239 16.14 -11.93 -31.87
N ASP A 240 15.80 -13.22 -31.93
CA ASP A 240 16.75 -14.33 -32.05
C ASP A 240 17.99 -14.19 -31.13
N SER A 241 17.82 -13.79 -29.87
CA SER A 241 18.92 -13.51 -28.94
C SER A 241 18.95 -14.43 -27.71
N ASP A 242 20.15 -14.78 -27.25
CA ASP A 242 20.36 -15.72 -26.14
C ASP A 242 20.79 -15.00 -24.85
N PHE A 243 20.14 -15.37 -23.74
CA PHE A 243 20.41 -14.89 -22.38
C PHE A 243 20.91 -16.05 -21.51
N ASP A 244 22.23 -16.18 -21.37
CA ASP A 244 22.87 -17.28 -20.65
C ASP A 244 23.33 -16.85 -19.26
N ARG A 245 22.71 -17.41 -18.21
CA ARG A 245 23.00 -17.09 -16.79
C ARG A 245 22.80 -15.60 -16.46
N VAL A 246 21.76 -15.01 -17.04
CA VAL A 246 21.38 -13.60 -16.85
C VAL A 246 20.16 -13.45 -15.93
N GLY A 247 19.30 -14.47 -15.85
CA GLY A 247 18.05 -14.38 -15.12
C GLY A 247 18.25 -14.21 -13.60
N PRO A 248 17.38 -13.44 -12.93
CA PRO A 248 16.21 -12.79 -13.51
C PRO A 248 16.57 -11.44 -14.14
N VAL A 249 16.04 -11.16 -15.34
CA VAL A 249 15.98 -9.79 -15.87
C VAL A 249 14.95 -9.01 -15.05
N ILE A 250 15.36 -7.90 -14.44
CA ILE A 250 14.52 -7.13 -13.53
C ILE A 250 13.84 -5.99 -14.28
N LEU A 251 12.51 -5.97 -14.32
CA LEU A 251 11.73 -4.85 -14.83
C LEU A 251 11.25 -3.99 -13.68
N GLY A 252 11.40 -2.67 -13.83
CA GLY A 252 10.76 -1.70 -12.95
C GLY A 252 9.24 -1.77 -13.02
N ASN A 253 8.57 -0.88 -12.27
CA ASN A 253 7.11 -0.84 -12.24
C ASN A 253 6.49 -0.63 -13.62
N THR A 254 7.19 0.03 -14.54
CA THR A 254 6.72 0.34 -15.90
C THR A 254 7.70 -0.12 -16.99
N GLY A 255 8.66 -0.98 -16.64
CA GLY A 255 9.62 -1.49 -17.60
C GLY A 255 8.96 -2.43 -18.61
N GLU A 256 9.47 -2.45 -19.83
CA GLU A 256 8.92 -3.27 -20.92
C GLU A 256 10.00 -4.19 -21.49
N ILE A 257 9.65 -5.47 -21.66
CA ILE A 257 10.47 -6.45 -22.38
C ILE A 257 9.65 -7.15 -23.45
N GLU A 258 10.23 -7.23 -24.65
CA GLU A 258 9.68 -7.95 -25.78
C GLU A 258 10.68 -9.01 -26.25
N LEU A 259 10.27 -10.28 -26.21
CA LEU A 259 11.06 -11.41 -26.70
C LEU A 259 10.44 -11.91 -28.00
N LEU A 260 11.19 -11.84 -29.09
CA LEU A 260 10.81 -12.18 -30.46
C LEU A 260 11.72 -13.29 -31.00
N GLY A 261 11.25 -13.93 -32.08
CA GLY A 261 11.99 -15.00 -32.74
C GLY A 261 12.31 -16.16 -31.80
N GLU A 262 13.44 -16.81 -32.03
CA GLU A 262 13.97 -17.90 -31.21
C GLU A 262 14.72 -17.40 -29.95
N SER A 263 14.45 -16.17 -29.47
CA SER A 263 15.11 -15.63 -28.28
C SER A 263 14.90 -16.52 -27.05
N GLY A 264 15.95 -16.75 -26.26
CA GLY A 264 15.94 -17.79 -25.23
C GLY A 264 16.72 -17.46 -23.97
N PHE A 265 16.25 -17.99 -22.84
CA PHE A 265 16.99 -18.01 -21.59
C PHE A 265 17.59 -19.38 -21.30
N SER A 266 18.80 -19.40 -20.72
CA SER A 266 19.39 -20.62 -20.19
C SER A 266 20.07 -20.37 -18.85
N GLY A 267 19.86 -21.27 -17.89
CA GLY A 267 20.60 -21.26 -16.63
C GLY A 267 20.37 -20.02 -15.76
N SER A 268 19.14 -19.49 -15.72
CA SER A 268 18.76 -18.41 -14.80
C SER A 268 19.30 -18.66 -13.39
N LEU A 269 19.74 -17.59 -12.72
CA LEU A 269 20.30 -17.64 -11.36
C LEU A 269 19.21 -17.59 -10.29
N ASP A 270 17.94 -17.42 -10.67
CA ASP A 270 16.78 -17.49 -9.79
C ASP A 270 15.75 -18.52 -10.29
N ASP A 271 14.63 -18.65 -9.59
CA ASP A 271 13.52 -19.52 -9.99
C ASP A 271 12.64 -18.95 -11.11
N HIS A 272 13.02 -17.81 -11.70
CA HIS A 272 12.37 -17.21 -12.86
C HIS A 272 13.38 -16.54 -13.80
N ASP A 273 13.06 -16.44 -15.09
CA ASP A 273 13.91 -15.77 -16.10
C ASP A 273 13.72 -14.25 -16.08
N VAL A 274 12.52 -13.76 -15.78
CA VAL A 274 12.15 -12.34 -15.74
C VAL A 274 11.35 -11.99 -14.49
N ARG A 275 11.65 -10.86 -13.85
CA ARG A 275 10.89 -10.34 -12.70
C ARG A 275 10.31 -8.98 -13.01
N GLY A 276 8.98 -8.87 -13.03
CA GLY A 276 8.26 -7.64 -13.34
C GLY A 276 7.71 -6.91 -12.11
N GLY A 277 7.65 -5.58 -12.17
CA GLY A 277 6.81 -4.77 -11.30
C GLY A 277 5.32 -4.75 -11.72
N PRO A 278 4.42 -4.13 -10.92
CA PRO A 278 2.96 -4.19 -11.10
C PRO A 278 2.44 -3.81 -12.49
N ASP A 279 3.02 -2.77 -13.10
CA ASP A 279 2.55 -2.21 -14.38
C ASP A 279 3.53 -2.51 -15.54
N SER A 280 4.46 -3.45 -15.34
CA SER A 280 5.44 -3.85 -16.34
C SER A 280 4.79 -4.62 -17.49
N VAL A 281 5.34 -4.45 -18.69
CA VAL A 281 4.88 -5.15 -19.89
C VAL A 281 5.87 -6.26 -20.22
N ILE A 282 5.37 -7.49 -20.31
CA ILE A 282 6.15 -8.67 -20.69
C ILE A 282 5.47 -9.27 -21.91
N TYR A 283 6.13 -9.18 -23.07
CA TYR A 283 5.71 -9.90 -24.26
C TYR A 283 6.64 -11.09 -24.49
N TRP A 284 6.06 -12.29 -24.47
CA TRP A 284 6.76 -13.54 -24.70
C TRP A 284 6.32 -14.13 -26.04
N GLY A 285 7.19 -14.07 -27.05
CA GLY A 285 6.93 -14.61 -28.39
C GLY A 285 6.65 -16.11 -28.39
N GLU A 286 5.96 -16.59 -29.42
CA GLU A 286 5.57 -18.01 -29.56
C GLU A 286 6.78 -18.95 -29.61
N ASP A 287 7.85 -18.52 -30.29
CA ASP A 287 9.09 -19.28 -30.46
C ASP A 287 10.14 -18.98 -29.36
N ALA A 288 9.85 -18.04 -28.46
CA ALA A 288 10.77 -17.67 -27.39
C ALA A 288 10.82 -18.75 -26.30
N SER A 289 12.02 -19.07 -25.83
CA SER A 289 12.27 -20.18 -24.90
C SER A 289 12.73 -19.70 -23.52
N SER A 290 12.42 -20.49 -22.50
CA SER A 290 12.77 -20.22 -21.10
C SER A 290 13.84 -21.19 -20.62
N SER A 291 14.46 -20.92 -19.47
CA SER A 291 15.43 -21.85 -18.87
C SER A 291 14.82 -23.24 -18.59
N GLY A 292 13.50 -23.34 -18.49
CA GLY A 292 12.73 -24.57 -18.44
C GLY A 292 12.65 -25.23 -17.05
N GLY A 293 11.94 -26.37 -17.01
CA GLY A 293 11.74 -27.12 -15.76
C GLY A 293 10.89 -26.34 -14.75
N LEU A 294 11.42 -26.14 -13.54
CA LEU A 294 10.78 -25.34 -12.48
C LEU A 294 11.21 -23.86 -12.49
N ILE A 295 11.93 -23.41 -13.52
CA ILE A 295 12.24 -21.99 -13.69
C ILE A 295 11.11 -21.35 -14.49
N ASP A 296 10.39 -20.45 -13.84
CA ASP A 296 9.28 -19.73 -14.46
C ASP A 296 9.81 -18.77 -15.54
N ARG A 297 9.00 -18.54 -16.58
CA ARG A 297 9.31 -17.52 -17.60
C ARG A 297 9.35 -16.15 -16.95
N TRP A 298 8.36 -15.84 -16.11
CA TRP A 298 8.36 -14.63 -15.32
C TRP A 298 7.57 -14.75 -14.03
N GLU A 299 7.90 -13.88 -13.09
CA GLU A 299 7.03 -13.51 -11.98
C GLU A 299 6.76 -12.00 -12.00
N ARG A 300 5.51 -11.60 -11.72
CA ARG A 300 5.19 -10.20 -11.40
C ARG A 300 5.03 -10.04 -9.90
N ARG A 301 5.62 -8.99 -9.33
CA ARG A 301 5.59 -8.75 -7.88
C ARG A 301 5.10 -7.35 -7.53
N VAL A 302 4.43 -7.27 -6.38
CA VAL A 302 3.90 -6.02 -5.81
C VAL A 302 4.37 -5.92 -4.36
N SER A 303 4.84 -4.74 -3.97
CA SER A 303 5.22 -4.41 -2.60
C SER A 303 4.66 -3.05 -2.19
N ASN A 304 4.61 -2.77 -0.89
CA ASN A 304 4.15 -1.50 -0.31
C ASN A 304 2.74 -1.04 -0.73
N GLN A 305 1.89 -1.97 -1.18
CA GLN A 305 0.53 -1.67 -1.58
C GLN A 305 -0.34 -1.23 -0.39
N THR A 306 -1.16 -0.21 -0.58
CA THR A 306 -2.05 0.35 0.45
C THR A 306 -3.51 0.34 0.03
N ILE A 307 -4.38 0.27 1.03
CA ILE A 307 -5.83 0.47 0.90
C ILE A 307 -6.19 1.72 1.71
N GLN A 308 -6.85 2.67 1.06
CA GLN A 308 -7.31 3.93 1.64
C GLN A 308 -8.80 3.87 1.96
N VAL A 309 -9.15 4.40 3.13
CA VAL A 309 -10.51 4.53 3.68
C VAL A 309 -10.61 5.87 4.42
N ASP A 310 -11.83 6.37 4.62
CA ASP A 310 -12.04 7.68 5.25
C ASP A 310 -11.91 7.68 6.78
N ALA A 311 -11.77 6.51 7.41
CA ALA A 311 -11.76 6.36 8.86
C ALA A 311 -10.59 5.52 9.39
N ASP A 312 -10.25 5.76 10.65
CA ASP A 312 -9.32 4.93 11.40
C ASP A 312 -9.98 3.69 12.00
N TYR A 313 -9.17 2.64 12.18
CA TYR A 313 -9.57 1.35 12.75
C TYR A 313 -10.65 0.60 11.95
N VAL A 314 -10.75 0.87 10.64
CA VAL A 314 -11.53 0.03 9.72
C VAL A 314 -10.80 -1.30 9.59
N VAL A 315 -11.46 -2.40 9.90
CA VAL A 315 -10.88 -3.76 9.77
C VAL A 315 -11.24 -4.33 8.41
N LEU A 316 -10.22 -4.71 7.66
CA LEU A 316 -10.31 -5.28 6.34
C LEU A 316 -9.81 -6.73 6.38
N ARG A 317 -10.53 -7.62 5.71
CA ARG A 317 -10.08 -8.98 5.42
C ARG A 317 -9.72 -9.06 3.95
N ILE A 318 -8.53 -9.57 3.67
CA ILE A 318 -8.08 -9.81 2.30
C ILE A 318 -7.88 -11.32 2.13
N THR A 319 -8.54 -11.89 1.13
CA THR A 319 -8.47 -13.31 0.79
C THR A 319 -7.84 -13.50 -0.57
N GLY A 320 -7.20 -14.66 -0.80
CA GLY A 320 -6.62 -15.00 -2.11
C GLY A 320 -5.26 -14.35 -2.38
N ILE A 321 -4.47 -14.04 -1.34
CA ILE A 321 -3.17 -13.39 -1.49
C ILE A 321 -2.08 -14.38 -1.93
N GLY A 322 -1.41 -14.05 -3.02
CA GLY A 322 -0.29 -14.79 -3.58
C GLY A 322 -0.62 -16.23 -4.02
N PRO A 323 0.40 -17.00 -4.47
CA PRO A 323 0.20 -18.36 -4.98
C PRO A 323 -0.37 -19.35 -3.96
N GLN A 324 -0.30 -19.03 -2.66
CA GLN A 324 -0.86 -19.84 -1.58
C GLN A 324 -2.30 -19.46 -1.21
N GLU A 325 -2.89 -18.47 -1.91
CA GLU A 325 -4.25 -17.95 -1.68
C GLU A 325 -4.51 -17.57 -0.22
N ALA A 326 -3.52 -16.96 0.44
CA ALA A 326 -3.55 -16.68 1.86
C ALA A 326 -4.67 -15.69 2.23
N THR A 327 -5.11 -15.76 3.49
CA THR A 327 -6.05 -14.81 4.09
C THR A 327 -5.35 -14.02 5.19
N GLN A 328 -5.57 -12.71 5.21
CA GLN A 328 -5.08 -11.82 6.26
C GLN A 328 -6.19 -10.85 6.71
N GLU A 329 -6.09 -10.40 7.95
CA GLU A 329 -6.88 -9.29 8.47
C GLU A 329 -5.94 -8.14 8.83
N ILE A 330 -6.27 -6.95 8.37
CA ILE A 330 -5.50 -5.71 8.57
C ILE A 330 -6.46 -4.61 9.03
N PHE A 331 -5.93 -3.49 9.51
CA PHE A 331 -6.75 -2.34 9.88
C PHE A 331 -6.13 -1.02 9.44
N SER A 332 -6.97 0.00 9.24
CA SER A 332 -6.52 1.33 8.85
C SER A 332 -5.96 2.13 10.04
N LEU A 333 -4.90 2.88 9.77
CA LEU A 333 -4.35 3.92 10.64
C LEU A 333 -4.02 5.16 9.80
N GLY A 334 -4.48 6.33 10.22
CA GLY A 334 -4.50 7.53 9.37
C GLY A 334 -5.24 7.30 8.05
N GLY A 335 -6.28 6.45 8.04
CA GLY A 335 -7.03 6.12 6.81
C GLY A 335 -6.32 5.20 5.83
N SER A 336 -5.20 4.60 6.21
CA SER A 336 -4.40 3.73 5.33
C SER A 336 -4.14 2.38 5.98
N ALA A 337 -4.28 1.30 5.22
CA ALA A 337 -3.95 -0.06 5.62
C ALA A 337 -2.98 -0.71 4.63
N SER A 338 -1.87 -1.28 5.10
CA SER A 338 -0.88 -1.93 4.24
C SER A 338 -1.24 -3.39 3.96
N VAL A 339 -1.23 -3.77 2.68
CA VAL A 339 -1.42 -5.17 2.26
C VAL A 339 -0.15 -5.96 2.57
N ASP A 340 -0.30 -7.13 3.21
CA ASP A 340 0.80 -8.05 3.55
C ASP A 340 1.92 -7.37 4.35
N SER A 341 1.55 -6.43 5.22
CA SER A 341 2.48 -5.59 5.98
C SER A 341 3.49 -4.82 5.12
N GLY A 342 3.14 -4.55 3.86
CA GLY A 342 4.00 -3.87 2.88
C GLY A 342 5.06 -4.77 2.24
N ARG A 343 5.08 -6.06 2.56
CA ARG A 343 6.03 -7.00 1.97
C ARG A 343 5.79 -7.16 0.47
N GLU A 344 6.85 -7.53 -0.23
CA GLU A 344 6.74 -7.96 -1.61
C GLU A 344 6.07 -9.34 -1.68
N ARG A 345 5.14 -9.48 -2.63
CA ARG A 345 4.50 -10.76 -2.96
C ARG A 345 4.39 -10.95 -4.46
N VAL A 346 4.30 -12.20 -4.88
CA VAL A 346 4.05 -12.60 -6.27
C VAL A 346 2.56 -12.48 -6.58
N VAL A 347 2.23 -11.82 -7.68
CA VAL A 347 0.84 -11.58 -8.12
C VAL A 347 0.53 -12.15 -9.52
N GLU A 348 1.55 -12.56 -10.27
CA GLU A 348 1.42 -13.30 -11.52
C GLU A 348 2.64 -14.20 -11.70
N ILE A 349 2.42 -15.39 -12.25
CA ILE A 349 3.48 -16.33 -12.65
C ILE A 349 3.20 -16.79 -14.07
N GLY A 350 4.16 -16.58 -14.98
CA GLY A 350 4.21 -17.26 -16.26
C GLY A 350 5.06 -18.50 -16.13
N TYR A 351 4.45 -19.68 -16.04
CA TYR A 351 5.18 -20.93 -15.87
C TYR A 351 5.97 -21.30 -17.12
N SER A 352 6.99 -22.15 -16.94
CA SER A 352 7.81 -22.67 -18.04
C SER A 352 6.99 -23.33 -19.16
N ASP A 353 5.88 -24.00 -18.80
CA ASP A 353 4.96 -24.67 -19.73
C ASP A 353 4.04 -23.72 -20.52
N GLY A 354 4.12 -22.41 -20.26
CA GLY A 354 3.34 -21.37 -20.92
C GLY A 354 1.97 -21.11 -20.30
N THR A 355 1.59 -21.82 -19.24
CA THR A 355 0.41 -21.45 -18.44
C THR A 355 0.69 -20.22 -17.59
N ILE A 356 -0.36 -19.44 -17.30
CA ILE A 356 -0.27 -18.22 -16.51
C ILE A 356 -1.20 -18.35 -15.31
N TRP A 357 -0.66 -18.09 -14.12
CA TRP A 357 -1.43 -17.88 -12.90
C TRP A 357 -1.43 -16.40 -12.54
N THR A 358 -2.59 -15.88 -12.11
CA THR A 358 -2.79 -14.47 -11.76
C THR A 358 -3.54 -14.42 -10.43
N GLU A 359 -3.06 -13.60 -9.49
CA GLU A 359 -3.70 -13.35 -8.20
C GLU A 359 -5.14 -12.85 -8.39
N SER A 360 -6.08 -13.46 -7.68
CA SER A 360 -7.49 -13.07 -7.66
C SER A 360 -7.92 -12.64 -6.25
N ALA A 361 -7.11 -11.81 -5.61
CA ALA A 361 -7.32 -11.39 -4.24
C ALA A 361 -8.55 -10.45 -4.12
N THR A 362 -9.25 -10.53 -2.98
CA THR A 362 -10.45 -9.72 -2.72
C THR A 362 -10.34 -9.06 -1.35
N ILE A 363 -10.75 -7.79 -1.27
CA ILE A 363 -10.87 -6.98 -0.08
C ILE A 363 -12.32 -7.05 0.41
N GLU A 364 -12.51 -7.31 1.70
CA GLU A 364 -13.79 -7.30 2.38
C GLU A 364 -13.71 -6.43 3.64
N VAL A 365 -14.71 -5.59 3.85
CA VAL A 365 -14.81 -4.79 5.07
C VAL A 365 -15.46 -5.64 6.17
N VAL A 366 -14.69 -5.91 7.23
CA VAL A 366 -15.16 -6.68 8.39
C VAL A 366 -15.85 -5.75 9.38
N THR A 367 -15.22 -4.61 9.68
CA THR A 367 -15.81 -3.56 10.53
C THR A 367 -15.49 -2.18 9.99
N TYR A 368 -16.52 -1.36 9.85
CA TYR A 368 -16.42 0.06 9.50
C TYR A 368 -17.58 0.78 10.17
N GLU A 369 -17.39 0.98 11.48
CA GLU A 369 -18.35 1.63 12.35
C GLU A 369 -17.83 3.02 12.75
N THR A 370 -18.74 3.98 12.76
CA THR A 370 -18.51 5.36 13.17
C THR A 370 -19.64 5.78 14.11
N GLY A 371 -19.56 7.01 14.63
CA GLY A 371 -20.67 7.62 15.36
C GLY A 371 -21.99 7.71 14.57
N TRP A 372 -22.00 7.47 13.25
CA TRP A 372 -23.20 7.57 12.41
C TRP A 372 -23.88 6.24 12.06
N ASN A 373 -23.29 5.10 12.41
CA ASN A 373 -23.91 3.78 12.31
C ASN A 373 -23.70 2.97 13.61
N PRO A 374 -24.09 3.52 14.79
CA PRO A 374 -24.07 2.71 16.01
C PRO A 374 -25.02 1.51 15.86
N GLU A 375 -24.79 0.42 16.58
CA GLU A 375 -25.63 -0.80 16.54
C GLU A 375 -27.14 -0.48 16.69
N SER A 376 -27.48 0.52 17.50
CA SER A 376 -28.86 0.98 17.73
C SER A 376 -29.54 1.59 16.50
N SER A 377 -28.77 2.05 15.50
CA SER A 377 -29.30 2.61 14.25
C SER A 377 -29.88 1.55 13.30
N GLY A 378 -29.46 0.29 13.45
CA GLY A 378 -29.75 -0.77 12.48
C GLY A 378 -29.01 -0.63 11.15
N ILE A 379 -28.11 0.35 11.01
CA ILE A 379 -27.22 0.52 9.86
C ILE A 379 -26.03 -0.43 10.06
N GLY A 380 -25.70 -1.20 9.01
CA GLY A 380 -24.53 -2.09 9.03
C GLY A 380 -23.19 -1.36 8.87
N ASN A 381 -22.12 -2.12 8.70
CA ASN A 381 -20.81 -1.57 8.38
C ASN A 381 -20.85 -0.78 7.06
N TYR A 382 -20.14 0.33 7.02
CA TYR A 382 -19.83 1.03 5.77
C TYR A 382 -18.81 0.25 4.93
N GLY A 383 -18.56 0.69 3.70
CA GLY A 383 -17.51 0.12 2.85
C GLY A 383 -17.97 -0.87 1.79
N GLY A 384 -19.26 -0.86 1.45
CA GLY A 384 -19.79 -1.54 0.26
C GLY A 384 -19.64 -3.07 0.29
N GLY A 385 -19.65 -3.67 -0.90
CA GLY A 385 -19.42 -5.11 -1.08
C GLY A 385 -17.94 -5.45 -1.27
N PRO A 386 -17.60 -6.74 -1.41
CA PRO A 386 -16.23 -7.15 -1.70
C PRO A 386 -15.68 -6.50 -2.98
N VAL A 387 -14.43 -6.05 -2.93
CA VAL A 387 -13.73 -5.37 -4.04
C VAL A 387 -12.51 -6.18 -4.43
N ALA A 388 -12.26 -6.35 -5.73
CA ALA A 388 -11.03 -7.00 -6.18
C ALA A 388 -9.79 -6.18 -5.79
N LEU A 389 -8.78 -6.84 -5.22
CA LEU A 389 -7.48 -6.24 -5.00
C LEU A 389 -6.68 -6.36 -6.30
N GLY A 390 -6.63 -5.27 -7.08
CA GLY A 390 -5.75 -5.18 -8.25
C GLY A 390 -4.28 -5.01 -7.85
N TRP A 391 -3.42 -4.71 -8.81
CA TRP A 391 -1.98 -4.50 -8.59
C TRP A 391 -1.58 -3.04 -8.41
N MET A 392 -2.56 -2.12 -8.48
CA MET A 392 -2.34 -0.70 -8.25
C MET A 392 -1.77 -0.47 -6.86
N GLN A 393 -0.79 0.43 -6.76
CA GLN A 393 -0.12 0.74 -5.49
C GLN A 393 -1.07 1.23 -4.39
N ASN A 394 -2.13 1.93 -4.77
CA ASN A 394 -3.13 2.43 -3.84
C ASN A 394 -4.54 2.10 -4.33
N THR A 395 -5.33 1.45 -3.47
CA THR A 395 -6.75 1.16 -3.70
C THR A 395 -7.58 2.02 -2.76
N VAL A 396 -8.47 2.85 -3.30
CA VAL A 396 -9.38 3.68 -2.49
C VAL A 396 -10.72 2.96 -2.34
N LEU A 397 -11.20 2.84 -1.12
CA LEU A 397 -12.53 2.30 -0.80
C LEU A 397 -13.46 3.46 -0.41
N ASP A 398 -14.12 4.05 -1.40
CA ASP A 398 -15.01 5.22 -1.28
C ASP A 398 -16.50 4.89 -1.47
N SER A 399 -16.83 3.61 -1.62
CA SER A 399 -18.21 3.14 -1.81
C SER A 399 -18.86 2.69 -0.51
N GLY A 400 -20.19 2.82 -0.43
CA GLY A 400 -20.95 2.40 0.75
C GLY A 400 -20.71 3.27 1.98
N THR A 401 -20.46 4.57 1.78
CA THR A 401 -20.31 5.60 2.80
C THR A 401 -21.39 6.70 2.63
N PRO A 402 -21.80 7.39 3.71
CA PRO A 402 -22.72 8.52 3.65
C PRO A 402 -21.98 9.81 3.26
N PHE A 403 -22.72 10.80 2.75
CA PHE A 403 -22.21 12.15 2.50
C PHE A 403 -23.31 13.15 2.80
N VAL A 404 -23.34 13.73 3.99
CA VAL A 404 -24.43 14.59 4.43
C VAL A 404 -24.10 16.06 4.27
N GLU A 405 -25.03 16.85 3.75
CA GLU A 405 -24.91 18.30 3.59
C GLU A 405 -26.16 19.05 4.07
N TRP A 406 -26.00 20.34 4.39
CA TRP A 406 -27.12 21.25 4.66
C TRP A 406 -27.73 21.74 3.35
N GLU A 407 -29.06 21.68 3.22
CA GLU A 407 -29.80 22.34 2.14
C GLU A 407 -30.33 23.70 2.58
N SER A 408 -30.93 23.77 3.77
CA SER A 408 -31.45 25.02 4.34
C SER A 408 -31.54 24.95 5.87
N VAL A 409 -31.45 26.10 6.54
CA VAL A 409 -31.85 26.28 7.94
C VAL A 409 -32.59 27.61 8.04
N GLU A 410 -33.90 27.57 8.26
CA GLU A 410 -34.76 28.75 8.13
C GLU A 410 -35.69 28.91 9.33
N ILE A 411 -36.03 30.16 9.65
CA ILE A 411 -37.10 30.46 10.62
C ILE A 411 -38.42 30.33 9.87
N VAL A 412 -39.38 29.59 10.42
CA VAL A 412 -40.70 29.43 9.77
C VAL A 412 -41.33 30.80 9.52
N ASP A 413 -41.85 30.98 8.31
CA ASP A 413 -42.42 32.24 7.83
C ASP A 413 -43.36 32.90 8.87
N GLY A 414 -43.14 34.20 9.08
CA GLY A 414 -43.91 34.99 10.05
C GLY A 414 -43.54 34.77 11.52
N SER A 415 -42.51 33.98 11.82
CA SER A 415 -42.06 33.68 13.20
C SER A 415 -40.72 34.31 13.60
N SER A 416 -40.17 35.23 12.81
CA SER A 416 -38.87 35.88 13.04
C SER A 416 -38.82 36.80 14.27
N THR A 417 -39.92 36.96 14.99
CA THR A 417 -39.99 37.73 16.24
C THR A 417 -40.78 36.96 17.30
N LYS A 418 -40.19 36.80 18.49
CA LYS A 418 -40.79 36.12 19.65
C LYS A 418 -40.42 36.82 20.96
N SER A 419 -41.24 36.68 22.00
CA SER A 419 -40.84 37.11 23.35
C SER A 419 -39.83 36.13 23.96
N ILE A 420 -38.93 36.61 24.82
CA ILE A 420 -38.01 35.73 25.57
C ILE A 420 -38.78 34.59 26.28
N GLY A 421 -38.17 33.41 26.31
CA GLY A 421 -38.80 32.19 26.85
C GLY A 421 -39.81 31.50 25.93
N GLN A 422 -40.28 32.14 24.84
CA GLN A 422 -41.06 31.47 23.81
C GLN A 422 -40.16 30.66 22.87
N SER A 423 -40.72 29.62 22.24
CA SER A 423 -40.02 28.79 21.27
C SER A 423 -40.22 29.36 19.86
N MET A 424 -39.11 29.68 19.18
CA MET A 424 -39.09 30.07 17.78
C MET A 424 -38.99 28.80 16.91
N PRO A 425 -39.96 28.55 16.01
CA PRO A 425 -39.93 27.38 15.15
C PRO A 425 -38.88 27.53 14.04
N ILE A 426 -37.98 26.55 13.96
CA ILE A 426 -36.91 26.46 12.96
C ILE A 426 -37.16 25.22 12.09
N LEU A 427 -36.90 25.36 10.80
CA LEU A 427 -36.98 24.31 9.80
C LEU A 427 -35.60 24.08 9.19
N ALA A 428 -35.04 22.91 9.40
CA ALA A 428 -33.77 22.47 8.82
C ALA A 428 -34.01 21.42 7.74
N GLN A 429 -33.35 21.56 6.59
CA GLN A 429 -33.30 20.53 5.56
C GLN A 429 -31.87 20.04 5.39
N LEU A 430 -31.71 18.72 5.48
CA LEU A 430 -30.45 18.03 5.28
C LEU A 430 -30.61 17.00 4.17
N ALA A 431 -29.50 16.72 3.51
CA ALA A 431 -29.45 15.80 2.41
C ALA A 431 -28.28 14.83 2.55
N ASN A 432 -28.52 13.54 2.31
CA ASN A 432 -27.46 12.55 2.17
C ASN A 432 -27.23 12.25 0.69
N ARG A 433 -26.12 12.72 0.14
CA ARG A 433 -25.69 12.44 -1.25
C ARG A 433 -24.78 11.22 -1.37
N GLY A 434 -24.51 10.56 -0.25
CA GLY A 434 -23.73 9.33 -0.22
C GLY A 434 -24.52 8.11 -0.67
N THR A 435 -23.88 6.96 -0.55
CA THR A 435 -24.43 5.66 -0.98
C THR A 435 -24.83 4.76 0.17
N ALA A 436 -24.62 5.19 1.42
CA ALA A 436 -25.10 4.53 2.63
C ALA A 436 -25.94 5.48 3.49
N PRO A 437 -26.90 4.96 4.27
CA PRO A 437 -27.67 5.75 5.23
C PRO A 437 -26.79 6.25 6.38
N ALA A 438 -27.22 7.29 7.09
CA ALA A 438 -26.55 7.80 8.28
C ALA A 438 -27.53 8.19 9.38
N LEU A 439 -27.22 7.82 10.63
CA LEU A 439 -27.86 8.34 11.84
C LEU A 439 -26.94 9.43 12.43
N LEU A 440 -27.24 10.70 12.18
CA LEU A 440 -26.40 11.81 12.60
C LEU A 440 -27.04 12.63 13.72
N TYR A 441 -26.21 13.45 14.35
CA TYR A 441 -26.64 14.47 15.28
C TYR A 441 -26.17 15.85 14.82
N PHE A 442 -26.98 16.88 15.07
CA PHE A 442 -26.53 18.26 14.92
C PHE A 442 -26.87 19.08 16.17
N THR A 443 -26.12 20.16 16.34
CA THR A 443 -26.35 21.19 17.36
C THR A 443 -26.26 22.58 16.75
N CYS A 444 -26.70 23.59 17.48
CA CYS A 444 -26.65 24.97 17.02
C CYS A 444 -26.10 25.90 18.09
N ASP A 445 -25.35 26.90 17.64
CA ASP A 445 -24.80 27.96 18.46
C ASP A 445 -25.42 29.30 18.06
N VAL A 446 -25.49 30.24 19.01
CA VAL A 446 -25.85 31.63 18.71
C VAL A 446 -24.63 32.33 18.12
N LEU A 447 -24.67 32.63 16.82
CA LEU A 447 -23.52 33.06 16.02
C LEU A 447 -22.77 34.25 16.63
N GLU A 448 -23.50 35.24 17.16
CA GLU A 448 -22.93 36.48 17.72
C GLU A 448 -22.18 36.25 19.03
N THR A 449 -22.48 35.16 19.74
CA THR A 449 -21.89 34.87 21.05
C THR A 449 -21.01 33.62 21.07
N GLY A 450 -21.16 32.74 20.09
CA GLY A 450 -20.52 31.42 20.06
C GLY A 450 -20.97 30.48 21.19
N LEU A 451 -22.06 30.80 21.88
CA LEU A 451 -22.62 29.96 22.94
C LEU A 451 -23.69 29.02 22.37
N GLU A 452 -23.76 27.82 22.93
CA GLU A 452 -24.77 26.82 22.58
C GLU A 452 -26.19 27.40 22.72
N ALA A 453 -26.99 27.22 21.67
CA ALA A 453 -28.37 27.67 21.63
C ALA A 453 -29.29 26.69 22.36
N ASP A 454 -30.31 27.20 23.06
CA ASP A 454 -31.34 26.35 23.66
C ASP A 454 -32.31 25.84 22.59
N ILE A 455 -31.98 24.69 22.02
CA ILE A 455 -32.80 23.98 21.02
C ILE A 455 -33.41 22.68 21.56
N GLY A 456 -33.33 22.45 22.88
CA GLY A 456 -33.78 21.21 23.51
C GLY A 456 -32.78 20.04 23.43
N GLY A 457 -31.50 20.32 23.14
CA GLY A 457 -30.42 19.34 23.03
C GLY A 457 -30.07 18.96 21.59
N TYR A 458 -29.28 17.91 21.42
CA TYR A 458 -28.90 17.41 20.09
C TYR A 458 -30.11 16.93 19.30
N GLN A 459 -30.16 17.28 18.03
CA GLN A 459 -31.18 16.79 17.11
C GLN A 459 -30.66 15.56 16.39
N GLU A 460 -31.36 14.43 16.54
CA GLU A 460 -31.05 13.15 15.90
C GLU A 460 -31.81 13.03 14.57
N VAL A 461 -31.14 12.60 13.51
CA VAL A 461 -31.73 12.45 12.17
C VAL A 461 -31.19 11.18 11.51
N LEU A 462 -32.10 10.32 11.05
CA LEU A 462 -31.79 9.23 10.13
C LEU A 462 -32.09 9.69 8.70
N ILE A 463 -31.09 9.63 7.82
CA ILE A 463 -31.23 10.01 6.41
C ILE A 463 -30.75 8.85 5.55
N ASP A 464 -31.66 8.27 4.77
CA ASP A 464 -31.32 7.22 3.81
C ASP A 464 -30.44 7.75 2.67
N ALA A 465 -29.73 6.85 2.00
CA ALA A 465 -28.83 7.21 0.91
C ALA A 465 -29.58 7.90 -0.25
N GLY A 466 -29.09 9.05 -0.70
CA GLY A 466 -29.70 9.84 -1.77
C GLY A 466 -30.91 10.67 -1.37
N GLU A 467 -31.34 10.64 -0.10
CA GLU A 467 -32.56 11.32 0.35
C GLU A 467 -32.30 12.69 0.99
N SER A 468 -33.38 13.49 1.09
CA SER A 468 -33.44 14.73 1.85
C SER A 468 -34.49 14.61 2.94
N VAL A 469 -34.18 15.12 4.13
CA VAL A 469 -35.06 15.08 5.31
C VAL A 469 -35.22 16.48 5.88
N GLU A 470 -36.46 16.78 6.29
CA GLU A 470 -36.83 18.01 6.97
C GLU A 470 -36.99 17.77 8.48
N VAL A 471 -36.38 18.62 9.29
CA VAL A 471 -36.38 18.56 10.75
C VAL A 471 -36.91 19.88 11.30
N SER A 472 -38.00 19.79 12.07
CA SER A 472 -38.60 20.94 12.76
C SER A 472 -38.24 20.91 14.24
N PHE A 473 -37.62 21.98 14.74
CA PHE A 473 -37.28 22.13 16.15
C PHE A 473 -37.53 23.56 16.65
N GLY A 474 -37.43 23.75 17.96
CA GLY A 474 -37.71 25.03 18.61
C GLY A 474 -36.46 25.65 19.21
N TRP A 475 -36.18 26.91 18.90
CA TRP A 475 -35.09 27.68 19.51
C TRP A 475 -35.64 28.66 20.56
N ARG A 476 -35.09 28.67 21.77
CA ARG A 476 -35.45 29.62 22.84
C ARG A 476 -34.28 30.56 23.17
N SER A 477 -34.60 31.78 23.59
CA SER A 477 -33.64 32.73 24.15
C SER A 477 -34.13 33.33 25.47
N SER A 478 -33.19 33.57 26.38
CA SER A 478 -33.40 34.33 27.62
C SER A 478 -32.89 35.77 27.52
N LYS A 479 -32.33 36.16 26.37
CA LYS A 479 -31.78 37.49 26.11
C LYS A 479 -32.62 38.21 25.06
N ILE A 480 -32.88 39.49 25.32
CA ILE A 480 -33.54 40.42 24.39
C ILE A 480 -32.52 40.88 23.34
N GLY A 481 -33.00 41.06 22.11
CA GLY A 481 -32.20 41.57 20.99
C GLY A 481 -32.21 40.64 19.79
N ASP A 482 -31.40 40.99 18.80
CA ASP A 482 -31.27 40.23 17.57
C ASP A 482 -30.19 39.15 17.70
N ALA A 483 -30.44 37.98 17.10
CA ALA A 483 -29.53 36.84 17.13
C ALA A 483 -29.68 35.99 15.86
N THR A 484 -28.60 35.32 15.47
CA THR A 484 -28.55 34.38 14.36
C THR A 484 -28.24 32.99 14.89
N LEU A 485 -28.99 31.98 14.44
CA LEU A 485 -28.73 30.59 14.80
C LEU A 485 -27.80 29.97 13.75
N SER A 486 -26.68 29.38 14.19
CA SER A 486 -25.73 28.66 13.34
C SER A 486 -25.71 27.19 13.74
N CYS A 487 -26.23 26.32 12.89
CA CYS A 487 -26.28 24.88 13.13
C CYS A 487 -25.12 24.17 12.46
N ARG A 488 -24.55 23.15 13.12
CA ARG A 488 -23.47 22.32 12.59
C ARG A 488 -23.75 20.85 12.80
N ILE A 489 -23.44 20.05 11.78
CA ILE A 489 -23.50 18.60 11.86
C ILE A 489 -22.33 18.11 12.72
N LEU A 490 -22.57 17.15 13.61
CA LEU A 490 -21.55 16.51 14.42
C LEU A 490 -20.98 15.32 13.64
N THR A 491 -19.80 15.49 13.06
CA THR A 491 -19.13 14.44 12.28
C THR A 491 -18.42 13.44 13.22
N PRO A 492 -18.31 12.15 12.82
CA PRO A 492 -17.68 11.14 13.66
C PRO A 492 -16.19 11.41 13.88
N SER A 493 -15.72 11.23 15.12
CA SER A 493 -14.29 11.40 15.45
C SER A 493 -13.38 10.28 14.92
N GLN A 494 -13.96 9.21 14.36
CA GLN A 494 -13.24 8.13 13.70
C GLN A 494 -12.77 8.53 12.29
N LEU A 495 -13.35 9.57 11.69
CA LEU A 495 -12.94 10.02 10.37
C LEU A 495 -11.54 10.65 10.44
N VAL A 496 -10.76 10.39 9.41
CA VAL A 496 -9.41 10.96 9.26
C VAL A 496 -9.51 12.44 8.88
N GLU A 497 -10.43 12.74 7.98
CA GLU A 497 -10.87 14.09 7.68
C GLU A 497 -12.30 14.27 8.16
N ASP A 498 -12.54 15.25 9.04
CA ASP A 498 -13.86 15.54 9.61
C ASP A 498 -14.95 15.72 8.53
N SER A 499 -14.57 16.13 7.32
CA SER A 499 -15.47 16.37 6.19
C SER A 499 -15.67 15.19 5.24
N ALA A 500 -15.04 14.03 5.49
CA ALA A 500 -15.08 12.91 4.54
C ALA A 500 -16.50 12.40 4.29
N PHE A 501 -17.35 12.41 5.32
CA PHE A 501 -18.78 12.08 5.21
C PHE A 501 -19.67 13.34 5.05
N GLY A 502 -19.09 14.44 4.57
CA GLY A 502 -19.75 15.74 4.49
C GLY A 502 -19.74 16.48 5.83
N GLY A 503 -20.85 17.14 6.18
CA GLY A 503 -21.02 17.90 7.40
C GLY A 503 -21.12 19.41 7.15
N GLY A 504 -20.37 20.18 7.95
CA GLY A 504 -20.36 21.64 7.89
C GLY A 504 -21.46 22.31 8.70
N SER A 505 -21.62 23.61 8.47
CA SER A 505 -22.57 24.47 9.19
C SER A 505 -23.40 25.35 8.26
N MET A 506 -24.60 25.71 8.72
CA MET A 506 -25.50 26.63 8.04
C MET A 506 -26.24 27.50 9.06
N SER A 507 -26.52 28.74 8.67
CA SER A 507 -27.11 29.73 9.56
C SER A 507 -28.48 30.19 9.08
N THR A 508 -29.35 30.53 10.02
CA THR A 508 -30.64 31.18 9.74
C THR A 508 -30.47 32.62 9.28
N GLY A 509 -31.58 33.24 8.88
CA GLY A 509 -31.73 34.69 8.93
C GLY A 509 -31.78 35.25 10.37
N LEU A 510 -31.95 36.56 10.49
CA LEU A 510 -31.99 37.27 11.78
C LEU A 510 -33.29 36.99 12.54
N ALA A 511 -33.17 36.59 13.81
CA ALA A 511 -34.27 36.45 14.76
C ALA A 511 -34.25 37.59 15.78
N THR A 512 -35.43 38.12 16.14
CA THR A 512 -35.57 39.19 17.13
C THR A 512 -36.31 38.69 18.37
N TRP A 513 -35.69 38.85 19.54
CA TRP A 513 -36.26 38.52 20.85
C TRP A 513 -36.71 39.78 21.59
N THR A 514 -37.98 39.84 21.99
CA THR A 514 -38.58 40.99 22.70
C THR A 514 -38.94 40.66 24.15
N GLU A 515 -39.29 41.67 24.94
CA GLU A 515 -39.88 41.44 26.26
C GLU A 515 -41.21 40.66 26.13
N PRO A 516 -41.59 39.86 27.14
CA PRO A 516 -42.93 39.31 27.23
C PRO A 516 -43.92 40.47 27.26
N VAL A 517 -44.95 40.39 26.43
CA VAL A 517 -46.06 41.34 26.55
C VAL A 517 -46.81 40.97 27.82
N ASP A 518 -46.87 41.86 28.81
CA ASP A 518 -47.76 41.73 29.96
C ASP A 518 -49.21 41.71 29.45
N GLU A 519 -49.76 40.53 29.16
CA GLU A 519 -51.20 40.38 29.00
C GLU A 519 -51.87 40.51 30.37
N ASP A 520 -52.64 41.58 30.52
CA ASP A 520 -53.51 41.93 31.64
C ASP A 520 -52.82 42.36 32.95
N SER A 521 -52.29 43.59 32.94
CA SER A 521 -52.54 44.47 34.08
C SER A 521 -54.07 44.63 34.22
N LEU A 522 -54.69 43.84 35.09
CA LEU A 522 -56.08 44.05 35.53
C LEU A 522 -56.30 45.56 35.75
N PRO A 523 -57.37 46.18 35.23
CA PRO A 523 -57.60 47.59 35.48
C PRO A 523 -57.89 47.74 36.98
N ILE A 524 -56.94 48.28 37.74
CA ILE A 524 -57.07 48.50 39.19
C ILE A 524 -58.02 49.70 39.49
N LEU A 525 -58.42 50.48 38.49
CA LEU A 525 -59.30 51.64 38.65
C LEU A 525 -60.76 51.35 39.09
N PRO A 526 -61.48 50.33 38.60
CA PRO A 526 -62.83 50.01 39.07
C PRO A 526 -62.84 49.47 40.51
N LEU A 527 -61.78 48.77 40.94
CA LEU A 527 -61.67 48.19 42.29
C LEU A 527 -61.48 49.28 43.36
N LEU A 528 -60.64 50.28 43.08
CA LEU A 528 -60.45 51.45 43.96
C LEU A 528 -61.73 52.30 44.07
N THR A 529 -62.47 52.43 42.96
CA THR A 529 -63.76 53.15 42.96
C THR A 529 -64.82 52.40 43.77
N ALA A 530 -64.88 51.07 43.67
CA ALA A 530 -65.79 50.24 44.45
C ALA A 530 -65.45 50.26 45.96
N ILE A 531 -64.16 50.33 46.33
CA ILE A 531 -63.71 50.43 47.73
C ILE A 531 -64.07 51.79 48.34
N ILE A 532 -63.93 52.89 47.59
CA ILE A 532 -64.31 54.24 48.06
C ILE A 532 -65.83 54.36 48.23
N VAL A 533 -66.62 53.83 47.30
CA VAL A 533 -68.09 53.80 47.41
C VAL A 533 -68.53 52.87 48.55
N GLY A 534 -67.87 51.73 48.72
CA GLY A 534 -68.09 50.78 49.82
C GLY A 534 -67.80 51.38 51.19
N MET A 535 -66.70 52.13 51.34
CA MET A 535 -66.40 52.87 52.58
C MET A 535 -67.40 53.99 52.85
N GLY A 536 -67.90 54.68 51.81
CA GLY A 536 -68.95 55.70 51.94
C GLY A 536 -70.28 55.13 52.43
N ILE A 537 -70.69 53.95 51.93
CA ILE A 537 -71.92 53.27 52.34
C ILE A 537 -71.77 52.68 53.76
N ALA A 538 -70.64 52.02 54.05
CA ALA A 538 -70.35 51.44 55.37
C ALA A 538 -70.29 52.51 56.48
N GLY A 539 -69.68 53.67 56.20
CA GLY A 539 -69.60 54.81 57.10
C GLY A 539 -70.97 55.42 57.45
N MET A 540 -71.90 55.52 56.48
CA MET A 540 -73.26 55.98 56.76
C MET A 540 -74.09 54.96 57.54
N THR A 541 -73.85 53.66 57.37
CA THR A 541 -74.56 52.61 58.13
C THR A 541 -74.07 52.45 59.57
N MET A 542 -72.77 52.69 59.86
CA MET A 542 -72.24 52.66 61.23
C MET A 542 -72.70 53.86 62.07
N LEU A 543 -72.88 55.04 61.47
CA LEU A 543 -73.46 56.22 62.16
C LEU A 543 -74.96 56.07 62.45
N ARG A 544 -75.67 55.13 61.78
CA ARG A 544 -77.08 54.80 62.06
C ARG A 544 -77.28 53.59 62.98
N ARG A 545 -76.23 52.85 63.34
CA ARG A 545 -76.29 51.63 64.17
C ARG A 545 -75.56 51.73 65.53
N GLY A 546 -75.25 52.94 65.99
CA GLY A 546 -74.76 53.22 67.35
C GLY A 546 -75.83 53.10 68.45
N ALA A 547 -76.74 52.14 68.35
CA ALA A 547 -77.69 51.81 69.42
C ALA A 547 -77.90 50.30 69.47
N SER A 548 -77.50 49.72 70.61
CA SER A 548 -77.83 48.38 71.14
C SER A 548 -76.90 47.20 70.75
N ASP A 549 -76.10 46.83 71.77
CA ASP A 549 -75.78 45.50 72.32
C ASP A 549 -75.38 44.34 71.39
N ALA A 550 -74.21 43.69 71.55
CA ALA A 550 -73.55 43.04 72.70
C ALA A 550 -73.91 41.53 72.85
N ILE A 551 -72.85 40.72 73.03
CA ILE A 551 -72.76 39.41 73.73
C ILE A 551 -73.24 38.17 72.92
N VAL A 552 -72.63 36.96 72.87
CA VAL A 552 -71.41 36.31 73.43
C VAL A 552 -71.16 34.97 72.68
N GLU A 553 -69.92 34.48 72.82
CA GLU A 553 -69.25 33.20 72.51
C GLU A 553 -70.05 31.87 72.57
N THR A 554 -69.56 30.83 71.85
CA THR A 554 -68.94 29.62 72.46
C THR A 554 -68.27 28.68 71.43
N GLU A 555 -67.25 27.99 71.93
CA GLU A 555 -66.32 27.02 71.32
C GLU A 555 -66.93 25.61 71.08
N GLU A 556 -66.34 24.80 70.19
CA GLU A 556 -65.64 23.53 70.53
C GLU A 556 -65.23 22.67 69.29
N GLU A 557 -63.94 22.32 69.30
CA GLU A 557 -63.20 21.08 68.94
C GLU A 557 -63.64 20.03 67.89
N GLY A 558 -62.62 19.46 67.22
CA GLY A 558 -62.61 18.05 66.80
C GLY A 558 -61.62 17.65 65.68
N LEU A 559 -60.37 17.34 66.05
CA LEU A 559 -59.51 16.16 65.70
C LEU A 559 -59.69 15.42 64.35
N SER A 560 -58.73 14.73 63.71
CA SER A 560 -57.26 14.60 63.67
C SER A 560 -56.95 13.49 62.62
N TYR A 561 -55.73 13.47 62.09
CA TYR A 561 -54.96 12.30 61.59
C TYR A 561 -55.37 11.53 60.31
N SER A 562 -54.51 11.57 59.27
CA SER A 562 -53.49 10.51 59.05
C SER A 562 -52.49 10.88 57.93
N GLN A 563 -51.21 10.94 58.33
CA GLN A 563 -50.01 10.52 57.58
C GLN A 563 -50.02 8.98 57.46
N ASP A 564 -49.37 8.25 56.56
CA ASP A 564 -48.21 8.46 55.68
C ASP A 564 -48.22 7.38 54.57
N GLU A 565 -47.25 7.51 53.64
CA GLU A 565 -46.70 6.55 52.66
C GLU A 565 -47.31 6.53 51.24
N ASN A 566 -46.84 7.46 50.39
CA ASN A 566 -45.74 7.17 49.44
C ASN A 566 -45.13 8.46 48.86
#